data_AF-A0A3A5V0N8-F1
#
_entry.id   AF-A0A3A5V0N8-F1
#
_cell.length_a   1.000
_cell.length_b   1.000
_cell.length_c   1.000
_cell.angle_alpha   90.00
_cell.angle_beta   90.00
_cell.angle_gamma   90.00
#
_symmetry.space_group_name_H-M   'P 1'
#
loop_
_entity.id
_entity.type
_entity.pdbx_description
1 polymer ?
#
loop_
_entity_poly.entity_id
_entity_poly.type
_entity_poly.pdbx_seq_one_letter_code
_entity_poly.pdbx_strand_id
1 'polypeptide(L)'
;MALNNLLNLYREVKWQNEECVRIMRLKNDPWRSDAPSYDRTWSEIEAMLEAAISEMKSQRAKYKLRKISGPREAKYRALMKFQRAKGIVDTLRWTLGVRGQASPLDEGLGD
;
A
#
# COMPACT_ATOMS: atom_id res chain seq x y z
N MET A 1 30.82 -30.92 -21.16
CA MET A 1 29.51 -30.21 -21.05
C MET A 1 28.74 -30.55 -19.77
N ALA A 2 28.63 -31.81 -19.34
CA ALA A 2 27.87 -32.19 -18.14
C ALA A 2 28.37 -31.58 -16.81
N LEU A 3 29.69 -31.47 -16.61
CA LEU A 3 30.27 -30.95 -15.35
C LEU A 3 29.96 -29.45 -15.12
N ASN A 4 29.97 -28.66 -16.19
CA ASN A 4 29.66 -27.23 -16.13
C ASN A 4 28.18 -26.98 -15.79
N ASN A 5 27.28 -27.83 -16.28
CA ASN A 5 25.86 -27.75 -15.95
C ASN A 5 25.60 -28.08 -14.48
N LEU A 6 26.26 -29.11 -13.93
CA LEU A 6 26.19 -29.46 -12.51
C LEU A 6 26.75 -28.36 -11.60
N LEU A 7 27.87 -27.73 -11.97
CA LEU A 7 28.45 -26.61 -11.22
C LEU A 7 27.57 -25.36 -11.26
N ASN A 8 26.84 -25.12 -12.36
CA ASN A 8 25.90 -24.00 -12.46
C ASN A 8 24.64 -24.24 -11.62
N LEU A 9 24.06 -25.43 -11.69
CA LEU A 9 22.92 -25.82 -10.85
C LEU A 9 23.27 -25.75 -9.36
N TYR A 10 24.46 -26.21 -8.96
CA TYR A 10 24.91 -26.10 -7.57
C TYR A 10 25.05 -24.64 -7.12
N ARG A 11 25.60 -23.77 -7.97
CA ARG A 11 25.71 -22.33 -7.68
C ARG A 11 24.35 -21.67 -7.55
N GLU A 12 23.41 -22.02 -8.42
CA GLU A 12 22.05 -21.47 -8.40
C GLU A 12 21.28 -21.88 -7.14
N VAL A 13 21.32 -23.17 -6.79
CA VAL A 13 20.71 -23.69 -5.54
C VAL A 13 21.37 -23.08 -4.30
N LYS A 14 22.70 -22.94 -4.30
CA LYS A 14 23.43 -22.29 -3.20
C LYS A 14 23.04 -20.82 -3.06
N TRP A 15 22.93 -20.09 -4.17
CA TRP A 15 22.52 -18.68 -4.17
C TRP A 15 21.09 -18.51 -3.67
N GLN A 16 20.16 -19.34 -4.12
CA GLN A 16 18.77 -19.34 -3.61
C GLN A 16 18.72 -19.61 -2.10
N ASN A 17 19.54 -20.54 -1.59
CA ASN A 17 19.60 -20.82 -0.16
C ASN A 17 20.20 -19.65 0.63
N GLU A 18 21.30 -19.04 0.15
CA GLU A 18 21.92 -17.87 0.77
C GLU A 18 20.98 -16.65 0.78
N GLU A 19 20.20 -16.45 -0.29
CA GLU A 19 19.21 -15.38 -0.38
C GLU A 19 18.01 -15.64 0.55
N CYS A 20 17.52 -16.89 0.64
CA CYS A 20 16.51 -17.27 1.62
C CYS A 20 16.97 -17.01 3.06
N VAL A 21 18.21 -17.38 3.39
CA VAL A 21 18.81 -17.12 4.71
C VAL A 21 18.97 -15.62 4.96
N ARG A 22 19.36 -14.84 3.95
CA ARG A 22 19.43 -13.37 4.03
C ARG A 22 18.06 -12.76 4.30
N ILE A 23 17.02 -13.17 3.55
CA ILE A 23 15.64 -12.71 3.73
C ILE A 23 15.13 -13.06 5.13
N MET A 24 15.38 -14.28 5.61
CA MET A 24 15.01 -14.69 6.97
C MET A 24 15.72 -13.87 8.03
N ARG A 25 17.02 -13.61 7.87
CA ARG A 25 17.80 -12.77 8.80
C ARG A 25 17.29 -11.34 8.82
N LEU A 26 16.97 -10.78 7.63
CA LEU A 26 16.37 -9.46 7.53
C LEU A 26 15.00 -9.45 8.21
N LYS A 27 14.12 -10.42 7.95
CA LYS A 27 12.78 -10.48 8.59
C LYS A 27 12.84 -10.57 10.11
N ASN A 28 13.86 -11.24 10.66
CA ASN A 28 14.04 -11.44 12.10
C ASN A 28 14.95 -10.40 12.75
N ASP A 29 15.33 -9.33 12.05
CA ASP A 29 16.13 -8.26 12.60
C ASP A 29 15.29 -7.47 13.64
N PRO A 30 15.65 -7.52 14.94
CA PRO A 30 14.91 -6.81 15.99
C PRO A 30 14.96 -5.28 15.83
N TRP A 31 15.87 -4.77 14.99
CA TRP A 31 16.07 -3.36 14.71
C TRP A 31 15.44 -2.90 13.39
N ARG A 32 14.63 -3.75 12.74
CA ARG A 32 13.82 -3.32 11.60
C ARG A 32 12.77 -2.31 12.04
N SER A 33 13.04 -1.04 11.76
CA SER A 33 12.09 0.05 11.95
C SER A 33 10.85 -0.05 11.06
N ASP A 34 10.90 -0.88 10.01
CA ASP A 34 9.79 -1.14 9.08
C ASP A 34 8.97 -2.39 9.43
N ALA A 35 9.33 -3.13 10.49
CA ALA A 35 8.59 -4.31 10.91
C ALA A 35 7.20 -3.90 11.46
N PRO A 36 6.12 -4.60 11.06
CA PRO A 36 4.80 -4.36 11.63
C PRO A 36 4.80 -4.72 13.12
N SER A 37 4.33 -3.79 13.95
CA SER A 37 4.26 -3.96 15.41
C SER A 37 3.16 -4.93 15.86
N TYR A 38 2.13 -5.16 15.02
CA TYR A 38 0.96 -6.00 15.31
C TYR A 38 0.24 -5.71 16.64
N ASP A 39 0.50 -4.56 17.26
CA ASP A 39 0.03 -4.15 18.59
C ASP A 39 -1.27 -3.32 18.55
N ARG A 40 -1.69 -2.86 17.37
CA ARG A 40 -2.93 -2.09 17.22
C ARG A 40 -4.17 -2.91 17.56
N THR A 41 -5.03 -2.32 18.36
CA THR A 41 -6.35 -2.84 18.70
C THR A 41 -7.35 -2.63 17.56
N TRP A 42 -8.43 -3.40 17.56
CA TRP A 42 -9.55 -3.22 16.63
C TRP A 42 -10.13 -1.80 16.68
N SER A 43 -10.32 -1.24 17.88
CA SER A 43 -10.85 0.11 18.05
C SER A 43 -9.95 1.19 17.46
N GLU A 44 -8.62 1.04 17.54
CA GLU A 44 -7.68 1.97 16.89
C GLU A 44 -7.74 1.86 15.36
N ILE A 45 -7.92 0.66 14.83
CA ILE A 45 -8.07 0.43 13.39
C ILE A 45 -9.38 1.02 12.87
N GLU A 46 -10.49 0.85 13.59
CA GLU A 46 -11.78 1.47 13.27
C GLU A 46 -11.71 3.00 13.34
N ALA A 47 -11.08 3.55 14.39
CA ALA A 47 -10.86 4.99 14.51
C ALA A 47 -10.01 5.54 13.36
N MET A 48 -8.99 4.79 12.91
CA MET A 48 -8.17 5.15 11.75
C MET A 48 -8.99 5.17 10.46
N LEU A 49 -9.87 4.18 10.26
CA LEU A 49 -10.77 4.16 9.10
C LEU A 49 -11.73 5.35 9.13
N GLU A 50 -12.35 5.66 10.27
CA GLU A 50 -13.25 6.80 10.41
C GLU A 50 -12.55 8.14 10.15
N ALA A 51 -11.33 8.30 10.67
CA ALA A 51 -10.50 9.48 10.39
C ALA A 51 -10.20 9.61 8.88
N ALA A 52 -9.83 8.52 8.22
CA ALA A 52 -9.58 8.49 6.78
C ALA A 52 -10.83 8.84 5.96
N ILE A 53 -12.00 8.32 6.35
CA ILE A 53 -13.30 8.62 5.72
C ILE A 53 -13.63 10.11 5.87
N SER A 54 -13.43 10.67 7.07
CA SER A 54 -13.66 12.10 7.35
C SER A 54 -12.78 12.99 6.47
N GLU A 55 -11.48 12.68 6.39
CA GLU A 55 -10.54 13.44 5.55
C GLU A 55 -10.89 13.32 4.06
N MET A 56 -11.24 12.12 3.58
CA MET A 56 -11.71 11.92 2.20
C MET A 56 -12.96 12.77 1.90
N LYS A 57 -13.95 12.82 2.80
CA LYS A 57 -15.14 13.66 2.66
C LYS A 57 -14.78 15.15 2.61
N SER A 58 -13.86 15.60 3.46
CA SER A 58 -13.33 16.98 3.48
C SER A 58 -12.66 17.34 2.16
N GLN A 59 -11.77 16.49 1.65
CA GLN A 59 -11.09 16.71 0.36
C GLN A 59 -12.07 16.66 -0.82
N ARG A 60 -13.08 15.79 -0.77
CA ARG A 60 -14.16 15.75 -1.78
C ARG A 60 -14.94 17.07 -1.82
N ALA A 61 -15.26 17.65 -0.65
CA ALA A 61 -15.95 18.94 -0.57
C ALA A 61 -15.08 20.07 -1.15
N LYS A 62 -13.79 20.13 -0.79
CA LYS A 62 -12.83 21.09 -1.34
C LYS A 62 -12.70 20.95 -2.87
N TYR A 63 -12.63 19.73 -3.38
CA TYR A 63 -12.60 19.46 -4.83
C TYR A 63 -13.88 19.96 -5.51
N LYS A 64 -15.07 19.63 -4.97
CA LYS A 64 -16.34 20.10 -5.53
C LYS A 64 -16.40 21.63 -5.61
N LEU A 65 -15.98 22.32 -4.54
CA LEU A 65 -15.93 23.78 -4.52
C LEU A 65 -15.00 24.33 -5.61
N ARG A 66 -13.76 23.80 -5.69
CA ARG A 66 -12.76 24.25 -6.68
C ARG A 66 -13.15 23.89 -8.12
N LYS A 67 -13.86 22.78 -8.33
CA LYS A 67 -14.35 22.37 -9.65
C LYS A 67 -15.25 23.44 -10.27
N ILE A 68 -16.06 24.11 -9.44
CA ILE A 68 -17.00 25.16 -9.85
C ILE A 68 -16.29 26.50 -10.07
N SER A 69 -15.42 26.93 -9.15
CA SER A 69 -14.92 28.31 -9.12
C SER A 69 -13.42 28.52 -9.35
N GLY A 70 -12.60 27.47 -9.38
CA GLY A 70 -11.14 27.59 -9.38
C GLY A 70 -10.48 27.60 -10.77
N PRO A 71 -9.23 28.08 -10.89
CA PRO A 71 -8.40 27.89 -12.09
C PRO A 71 -8.06 26.40 -12.29
N ARG A 72 -7.69 26.01 -13.52
CA ARG A 72 -7.47 24.60 -13.92
C ARG A 72 -6.49 23.87 -12.99
N GLU A 73 -5.40 24.52 -12.61
CA GLU A 73 -4.35 23.99 -11.74
C GLU A 73 -4.88 23.74 -10.32
N ALA A 74 -5.73 24.63 -9.81
CA ALA A 74 -6.37 24.44 -8.51
C ALA A 74 -7.38 23.27 -8.53
N LYS A 75 -8.10 23.08 -9.65
CA LYS A 75 -9.00 21.92 -9.84
C LYS A 75 -8.21 20.62 -9.81
N TYR A 76 -7.11 20.55 -10.56
CA TYR A 76 -6.26 19.36 -10.63
C TYR A 76 -5.63 19.04 -9.27
N ARG A 77 -5.05 20.03 -8.58
CA ARG A 77 -4.50 19.82 -7.23
C ARG A 77 -5.54 19.32 -6.22
N ALA A 78 -6.75 19.86 -6.27
CA ALA A 78 -7.83 19.41 -5.39
C ALA A 78 -8.31 17.99 -5.74
N LEU A 79 -8.37 17.65 -7.02
CA LEU A 79 -8.69 16.30 -7.49
C LEU A 79 -7.66 15.28 -6.98
N MET A 80 -6.37 15.55 -7.14
CA MET A 80 -5.29 14.66 -6.71
C MET A 80 -5.29 14.41 -5.21
N LYS A 81 -5.57 15.46 -4.40
CA LYS A 81 -5.73 15.30 -2.95
C LYS A 81 -6.92 14.41 -2.59
N PHE A 82 -8.04 14.60 -3.28
CA PHE A 82 -9.23 13.75 -3.09
C PHE A 82 -8.96 12.30 -3.51
N GLN A 83 -8.34 12.06 -4.67
CA GLN A 83 -8.00 10.71 -5.13
C GLN A 83 -7.05 9.99 -4.17
N ARG A 84 -6.03 10.68 -3.65
CA ARG A 84 -5.14 10.14 -2.62
C ARG A 84 -5.91 9.72 -1.37
N ALA A 85 -6.79 10.58 -0.85
CA ALA A 85 -7.60 10.26 0.32
C ALA A 85 -8.57 9.09 0.06
N LYS A 86 -9.17 9.04 -1.14
CA LYS A 86 -10.02 7.91 -1.56
C LYS A 86 -9.22 6.59 -1.58
N GLY A 87 -8.03 6.59 -2.18
CA GLY A 87 -7.19 5.40 -2.24
C GLY A 87 -6.82 4.84 -0.86
N ILE A 88 -6.56 5.72 0.12
CA ILE A 88 -6.33 5.31 1.52
C ILE A 88 -7.56 4.61 2.10
N VAL A 89 -8.75 5.20 1.92
CA VAL A 89 -10.02 4.61 2.41
C VAL A 89 -10.30 3.27 1.75
N ASP A 90 -10.14 3.17 0.44
CA ASP A 90 -10.37 1.92 -0.30
C ASP A 90 -9.41 0.83 0.15
N THR A 91 -8.14 1.17 0.39
CA THR A 91 -7.13 0.24 0.91
C THR A 91 -7.51 -0.27 2.29
N LEU A 92 -7.86 0.61 3.24
CA LEU A 92 -8.27 0.20 4.58
C LEU A 92 -9.51 -0.69 4.55
N ARG A 93 -10.52 -0.34 3.75
CA ARG A 93 -11.74 -1.15 3.61
C ARG A 93 -11.47 -2.53 3.02
N TRP A 94 -10.58 -2.61 2.05
CA TRP A 94 -10.20 -3.87 1.43
C TRP A 94 -9.42 -4.74 2.43
N THR A 95 -8.44 -4.15 3.14
CA THR A 95 -7.67 -4.85 4.19
C THR A 95 -8.57 -5.39 5.30
N LEU A 96 -9.64 -4.67 5.65
CA LEU A 96 -10.62 -5.11 6.66
C LEU A 96 -11.67 -6.10 6.14
N GLY A 97 -11.66 -6.43 4.84
CA GLY A 97 -12.61 -7.38 4.26
C GLY A 97 -14.04 -6.83 4.15
N VAL A 98 -14.21 -5.51 3.99
CA VAL A 98 -15.53 -4.91 3.80
C VAL A 98 -16.21 -5.54 2.59
N ARG A 99 -17.43 -6.05 2.78
CA ARG A 99 -18.18 -6.77 1.75
C ARG A 99 -18.35 -5.90 0.49
N GLY A 100 -17.93 -6.45 -0.66
CA GLY A 100 -18.06 -5.79 -1.96
C GLY A 100 -16.98 -4.74 -2.25
N GLN A 101 -15.98 -4.57 -1.38
CA GLN A 101 -14.82 -3.72 -1.68
C GLN A 101 -13.89 -4.44 -2.67
N ALA A 102 -13.64 -3.82 -3.82
CA ALA A 102 -12.65 -4.29 -4.79
C ALA A 102 -11.22 -4.05 -4.28
N SER A 103 -10.27 -4.85 -4.77
CA SER A 103 -8.85 -4.61 -4.51
C SER A 103 -8.44 -3.27 -5.14
N PRO A 104 -7.81 -2.35 -4.38
CA PRO A 104 -7.27 -1.12 -4.95
C PRO A 104 -6.19 -1.36 -6.01
N LEU A 105 -5.61 -2.56 -6.05
CA LEU A 105 -4.60 -2.95 -7.03
C LEU A 105 -5.23 -3.34 -8.39
N ASP A 106 -6.50 -3.74 -8.41
CA ASP A 106 -7.19 -4.14 -9.63
C ASP A 106 -7.74 -2.93 -10.41
N GLU A 107 -7.96 -1.80 -9.73
CA GLU A 107 -8.53 -0.59 -10.35
C GLU A 107 -7.54 0.20 -11.23
N GLY A 108 -6.26 -0.20 -11.29
CA GLY A 108 -5.21 0.50 -12.04
C GLY A 108 -4.82 1.83 -11.38
N LEU A 109 -3.52 2.12 -11.26
CA LEU A 109 -3.02 3.32 -10.58
C LEU A 109 -3.14 4.61 -11.44
N GLY A 110 -4.02 4.61 -12.45
CA GLY A 110 -4.21 5.70 -13.39
C GLY A 110 -2.97 5.91 -14.28
N ASP A 111 -2.97 5.27 -15.44
CA ASP A 111 -2.02 5.57 -16.53
C ASP A 111 -2.23 7.01 -17.07
#